data_AF-A0AA90TVX2-F1
#
_entry.id   AF-A0AA90TVX2-F1
#
_cell.length_a   1.000
_cell.length_b   1.000
_cell.length_c   1.000
_cell.angle_alpha   90.00
_cell.angle_beta   90.00
_cell.angle_gamma   90.00
#
_symmetry.space_group_name_H-M   'P 1'
#
loop_
_entity.id
_entity.type
_entity.pdbx_description
1 polymer ?
#
loop_
_entity_poly.entity_id
_entity_poly.type
_entity_poly.pdbx_seq_one_letter_code
_entity_poly.pdbx_strand_id
1 'polypeptide(L)'
;MTNTESLMVLWLKHIEKCQVTQTNWNAAISSWELRNEDDIKKLMAIMSKFFLKNFQLNLYESPITPLLFLQQGNIEVLGLKINSSATNIYGVSITHDKSSFDSGNFLGPLEEIIKKMIRTALLTIGYFNISNANIIFAEPKINKNLYESLLNVISGLNNIFESMGYDFTFELIVNGNYKEIVFEPVIKLTKAANDSSELFSKNVQMSQTSSIRSDNNTTTKIGKFIRIEFEKLMDNGLLTEEIVHNLCDNNYSKEILDLRFPMLKRYNDKQSLVEQRLVKGNGRYYSHVYYINGQKYLLTNDWYEKNRGKLLMWINKIKTRK
;
A
#
# COMPACT_ATOMS: atom_id res chain seq x y z
N MET A 1 -0.42 -7.50 15.61
CA MET A 1 0.40 -6.70 14.67
C MET A 1 -0.07 -6.95 13.25
N THR A 2 -0.45 -5.90 12.53
CA THR A 2 -0.75 -6.02 11.09
C THR A 2 0.55 -6.18 10.30
N ASN A 3 0.50 -6.77 9.10
CA ASN A 3 1.70 -6.91 8.25
C ASN A 3 2.40 -5.56 8.01
N THR A 4 1.63 -4.49 7.80
CA THR A 4 2.16 -3.13 7.61
C THR A 4 2.95 -2.64 8.83
N GLU A 5 2.39 -2.77 10.04
CA GLU A 5 3.04 -2.35 11.29
C GLU A 5 4.40 -3.04 11.50
N SER A 6 4.45 -4.36 11.34
CA SER A 6 5.70 -5.11 11.43
C SER A 6 6.73 -4.69 10.38
N LEU A 7 6.30 -4.45 9.13
CA LEU A 7 7.21 -3.99 8.08
C LEU A 7 7.75 -2.59 8.35
N MET A 8 6.93 -1.69 8.88
CA MET A 8 7.37 -0.33 9.25
C MET A 8 8.37 -0.35 10.41
N VAL A 9 8.18 -1.22 11.41
CA VAL A 9 9.19 -1.43 12.47
C VAL A 9 10.54 -1.86 11.88
N LEU A 10 10.52 -2.84 10.96
CA LEU A 10 11.73 -3.33 10.32
C LEU A 10 12.40 -2.27 9.45
N TRP A 11 11.60 -1.51 8.70
CA TRP A 11 12.09 -0.41 7.88
C TRP A 11 12.74 0.68 8.73
N LEU A 12 12.08 1.12 9.80
CA LEU A 12 12.65 2.10 10.72
C LEU A 12 13.96 1.60 11.33
N LYS A 13 13.99 0.36 11.81
CA LYS A 13 15.16 -0.21 12.48
C LYS A 13 16.35 -0.41 11.53
N HIS A 14 16.11 -0.99 10.36
CA HIS A 14 17.20 -1.47 9.50
C HIS A 14 17.51 -0.58 8.31
N ILE A 15 16.52 0.16 7.79
CA ILE A 15 16.69 1.06 6.65
C ILE A 15 16.94 2.48 7.14
N GLU A 16 16.04 3.03 7.97
CA GLU A 16 16.21 4.38 8.54
C GLU A 16 17.23 4.42 9.69
N LYS A 17 17.65 3.25 10.19
CA LYS A 17 18.64 3.08 11.26
C LYS A 17 18.23 3.75 12.57
N CYS A 18 16.94 3.70 12.90
CA CYS A 18 16.43 4.07 14.21
C CYS A 18 16.98 3.09 15.27
N GLN A 19 17.61 3.62 16.32
CA GLN A 19 18.15 2.82 17.42
C GLN A 19 17.05 2.23 18.30
N VAL A 20 15.91 2.95 18.41
CA VAL A 20 14.74 2.51 19.16
C VAL A 20 13.54 2.49 18.23
N THR A 21 12.77 1.41 18.29
CA THR A 21 11.48 1.30 17.62
C THR A 21 10.44 0.75 18.59
N GLN A 22 9.25 1.34 18.60
CA GLN A 22 8.15 0.91 19.46
C GLN A 22 6.84 0.98 18.70
N THR A 23 5.98 -0.02 18.89
CA THR A 23 4.61 -0.01 18.35
C THR A 23 3.62 0.44 19.41
N ASN A 24 2.51 1.03 18.98
CA ASN A 24 1.40 1.44 19.85
C ASN A 24 1.87 2.33 21.01
N TRP A 25 2.78 3.27 20.71
CA TRP A 25 3.32 4.17 21.71
C TRP A 25 2.23 5.12 22.20
N ASN A 26 2.10 5.22 23.52
CA ASN A 26 1.16 6.11 24.19
C ASN A 26 1.89 6.85 25.31
N ALA A 27 1.57 8.12 25.48
CA ALA A 27 2.02 8.87 26.65
C ALA A 27 1.30 8.35 27.91
N ALA A 28 2.03 8.20 29.01
CA ALA A 28 1.44 7.92 30.31
C ALA A 28 0.85 9.23 30.88
N ILE A 29 -0.29 9.65 30.35
CA ILE A 29 -0.84 11.00 30.55
C ILE A 29 -1.11 11.35 32.03
N SER A 30 -1.35 10.36 32.88
CA SER A 30 -1.54 10.58 34.32
C SER A 30 -0.24 10.88 35.08
N SER A 31 0.92 10.58 34.50
CA SER A 31 2.23 10.73 35.15
C SER A 31 3.20 11.60 34.37
N TRP A 32 2.88 11.96 33.12
CA TRP A 32 3.73 12.76 32.26
C TRP A 32 3.18 14.17 32.07
N GLU A 33 4.04 15.16 32.23
CA GLU A 33 3.71 16.56 31.99
C GLU A 33 3.58 16.84 30.47
N LEU A 34 2.48 17.48 30.08
CA LEU A 34 2.30 17.99 28.71
C LEU A 34 3.05 19.31 28.57
N ARG A 35 4.05 19.34 27.68
CA ARG A 35 4.82 20.54 27.36
C ARG A 35 4.21 21.28 26.17
N ASN A 36 4.59 22.55 25.99
CA ASN A 36 4.23 23.37 24.83
C ASN A 36 2.70 23.46 24.58
N GLU A 37 1.89 23.41 25.65
CA GLU A 37 0.43 23.30 25.54
C GLU A 37 -0.18 24.48 24.77
N ASP A 38 0.33 25.70 24.95
CA ASP A 38 -0.17 26.88 24.25
C ASP A 38 0.10 26.84 22.73
N ASP A 39 1.25 26.30 22.33
CA ASP A 39 1.57 26.13 20.92
C ASP A 39 0.75 25.01 20.29
N ILE A 40 0.49 23.93 21.04
CA ILE A 40 -0.46 22.87 20.64
C ILE A 40 -1.86 23.45 20.47
N LYS A 41 -2.35 24.30 21.40
CA LYS A 41 -3.66 24.97 21.27
C LYS A 41 -3.73 25.83 20.01
N LYS A 42 -2.69 26.64 19.75
CA LYS A 42 -2.61 27.47 18.54
C LYS A 42 -2.63 26.62 17.27
N LEU A 43 -1.80 25.57 17.21
CA LEU A 43 -1.76 24.63 16.08
C LEU A 43 -3.12 23.99 15.85
N MET A 44 -3.79 23.48 16.88
CA MET A 44 -5.13 22.91 16.77
C MET A 44 -6.14 23.92 16.20
N ALA A 45 -6.12 25.17 16.66
CA ALA A 45 -7.00 26.21 16.15
C ALA A 45 -6.72 26.55 14.66
N ILE A 46 -5.44 26.60 14.26
CA ILE A 46 -5.03 26.83 12.87
C ILE A 46 -5.48 25.66 11.99
N MET A 47 -5.20 24.43 12.40
CA MET A 47 -5.58 23.22 11.66
C MET A 47 -7.10 23.11 11.52
N SER A 48 -7.86 23.32 12.60
CA SER A 48 -9.34 23.29 12.54
C SER A 48 -9.88 24.25 11.47
N LYS A 49 -9.41 25.51 11.47
CA LYS A 49 -9.81 26.51 10.47
C LYS A 49 -9.39 26.12 9.05
N PHE A 50 -8.16 25.64 8.89
CA PHE A 50 -7.61 25.23 7.59
C PHE A 50 -8.40 24.07 6.98
N PHE A 51 -8.65 23.01 7.74
CA PHE A 51 -9.33 21.82 7.24
C PHE A 51 -10.83 22.02 7.02
N LEU A 52 -11.48 22.83 7.86
CA LEU A 52 -12.87 23.20 7.64
C LEU A 52 -13.02 24.02 6.33
N LYS A 53 -12.14 24.99 6.11
CA LYS A 53 -12.20 25.87 4.93
C LYS A 53 -11.85 25.15 3.63
N ASN A 54 -10.77 24.36 3.63
CA ASN A 54 -10.20 23.82 2.39
C ASN A 54 -10.70 22.41 2.06
N PHE A 55 -11.18 21.66 3.04
CA PHE A 55 -11.59 20.25 2.87
C PHE A 55 -13.01 19.96 3.38
N GLN A 56 -13.70 20.95 3.98
CA GLN A 56 -15.01 20.77 4.62
C GLN A 56 -14.99 19.69 5.73
N LEU A 57 -13.82 19.49 6.36
CA LEU A 57 -13.63 18.50 7.41
C LEU A 57 -13.64 19.18 8.78
N ASN A 58 -14.47 18.66 9.68
CA ASN A 58 -14.46 19.07 11.08
C ASN A 58 -13.61 18.11 11.90
N LEU A 59 -12.33 18.45 12.07
CA LEU A 59 -11.36 17.57 12.72
C LEU A 59 -11.62 17.31 14.20
N TYR A 60 -12.39 18.17 14.87
CA TYR A 60 -12.54 18.10 16.32
C TYR A 60 -14.01 18.21 16.73
N GLU A 61 -14.47 17.24 17.51
CA GLU A 61 -15.79 17.32 18.16
C GLU A 61 -15.70 18.25 19.37
N SER A 62 -16.58 19.26 19.44
CA SER A 62 -16.57 20.23 20.54
C SER A 62 -17.36 19.69 21.73
N PRO A 63 -16.87 19.85 22.99
CA PRO A 63 -15.62 20.52 23.36
C PRO A 63 -14.41 19.58 23.34
N ILE A 64 -13.31 20.00 22.70
CA ILE A 64 -12.03 19.28 22.76
C ILE A 64 -10.93 20.13 23.38
N THR A 65 -10.13 19.53 24.26
CA THR A 65 -8.89 20.12 24.78
C THR A 65 -7.68 19.44 24.14
N PRO A 66 -6.49 20.08 24.13
CA PRO A 66 -5.26 19.44 23.71
C PRO A 66 -5.07 18.08 24.37
N LEU A 67 -5.21 18.04 25.70
CA LEU A 67 -5.07 16.81 26.46
C LEU A 67 -6.03 15.74 25.95
N LEU A 68 -7.34 16.04 25.87
CA LEU A 68 -8.36 15.08 25.44
C LEU A 68 -8.07 14.53 24.03
N PHE A 69 -7.68 15.38 23.09
CA PHE A 69 -7.33 14.96 21.74
C PHE A 69 -6.12 14.03 21.70
N LEU A 70 -5.10 14.32 22.51
CA LEU A 70 -3.88 13.51 22.60
C LEU A 70 -4.15 12.14 23.27
N GLN A 71 -5.17 11.99 24.12
CA GLN A 71 -5.51 10.69 24.73
C GLN A 71 -6.30 9.76 23.79
N GLN A 72 -6.87 10.28 22.69
CA GLN A 72 -7.74 9.51 21.80
C GLN A 72 -7.01 8.46 20.95
N GLY A 73 -5.68 8.46 20.93
CA GLY A 73 -4.94 7.49 20.13
C GLY A 73 -3.45 7.46 20.43
N ASN A 74 -2.81 6.47 19.80
CA ASN A 74 -1.39 6.19 19.93
C ASN A 74 -0.62 6.67 18.70
N ILE A 75 0.71 6.60 18.79
CA ILE A 75 1.59 6.54 17.62
C ILE A 75 1.73 5.06 17.26
N GLU A 76 1.23 4.65 16.10
CA GLU A 76 1.17 3.23 15.73
C GLU A 76 2.56 2.61 15.62
N VAL A 77 3.50 3.28 14.96
CA VAL A 77 4.93 2.91 15.00
C VAL A 77 5.80 4.15 15.22
N LEU A 78 6.58 4.13 16.28
CA LEU A 78 7.56 5.15 16.65
C LEU A 78 8.97 4.65 16.36
N GLY A 79 9.80 5.50 15.75
CA GLY A 79 11.24 5.31 15.60
C GLY A 79 12.00 6.49 16.18
N LEU A 80 13.02 6.22 17.00
CA LEU A 80 13.95 7.24 17.47
C LEU A 80 15.30 7.03 16.79
N LYS A 81 15.76 8.07 16.11
CA LYS A 81 17.08 8.12 15.49
C LYS A 81 17.93 9.12 16.24
N ILE A 82 18.93 8.61 16.94
CA ILE A 82 19.81 9.39 17.79
C ILE A 82 21.15 9.49 17.08
N ASN A 83 21.49 10.70 16.66
CA ASN A 83 22.83 11.04 16.19
C ASN A 83 23.57 11.77 17.32
N SER A 84 24.90 11.88 17.21
CA SER A 84 25.75 12.52 18.25
C SER A 84 25.37 13.97 18.58
N SER A 85 24.52 14.62 17.78
CA SER A 85 24.19 16.05 17.88
C SER A 85 22.70 16.37 17.80
N ALA A 86 21.85 15.40 17.41
CA ALA A 86 20.42 15.61 17.21
C ALA A 86 19.63 14.30 17.34
N THR A 87 18.41 14.41 17.87
CA THR A 87 17.45 13.32 17.89
C THR A 87 16.37 13.61 16.85
N ASN A 88 16.08 12.65 15.98
CA ASN A 88 14.95 12.70 15.07
C ASN A 88 13.91 11.64 15.45
N ILE A 89 12.64 11.99 15.34
CA ILE A 89 11.53 11.08 15.57
C ILE A 89 10.83 10.77 14.26
N TYR A 90 10.56 9.49 14.06
CA TYR A 90 9.67 9.00 13.02
C TYR A 90 8.39 8.53 13.70
N GLY A 91 7.29 9.20 13.41
CA GLY A 91 5.96 8.77 13.83
C GLY A 91 5.18 8.27 12.62
N VAL A 92 4.85 6.99 12.59
CA VAL A 92 4.18 6.35 11.46
C VAL A 92 2.75 5.99 11.84
N SER A 93 1.79 6.56 11.11
CA SER A 93 0.38 6.22 11.19
C SER A 93 -0.04 5.19 10.14
N ILE A 94 -0.86 4.23 10.57
CA ILE A 94 -1.34 3.09 9.78
C ILE A 94 -2.85 2.92 10.00
N THR A 95 -3.56 2.29 9.06
CA THR A 95 -4.98 1.94 9.22
C THR A 95 -5.19 0.43 9.39
N HIS A 96 -6.04 0.05 10.35
CA HIS A 96 -6.37 -1.36 10.59
C HIS A 96 -7.62 -1.81 9.84
N ASP A 97 -8.48 -0.85 9.44
CA ASP A 97 -9.71 -1.13 8.70
C ASP A 97 -9.58 -0.76 7.22
N LYS A 98 -9.21 -1.77 6.42
CA LYS A 98 -9.04 -1.64 4.97
C LYS A 98 -10.38 -1.57 4.20
N SER A 99 -11.50 -1.91 4.85
CA SER A 99 -12.83 -1.87 4.21
C SER A 99 -13.27 -0.43 3.89
N SER A 100 -12.70 0.53 4.62
CA SER A 100 -12.95 1.95 4.51
C SER A 100 -12.44 2.57 3.18
N PHE A 101 -11.49 1.93 2.50
CA PHE A 101 -10.90 2.43 1.24
C PHE A 101 -11.61 1.97 -0.03
N ASP A 102 -12.52 1.00 0.06
CA ASP A 102 -13.23 0.43 -1.09
C ASP A 102 -14.66 0.98 -1.26
N SER A 103 -15.15 1.74 -0.28
CA SER A 103 -16.42 2.46 -0.40
C SER A 103 -16.21 3.76 -1.18
N GLY A 104 -17.14 4.11 -2.06
CA GLY A 104 -17.05 5.36 -2.86
C GLY A 104 -17.01 6.65 -2.04
N ASN A 105 -17.18 6.57 -0.71
CA ASN A 105 -17.03 7.69 0.22
C ASN A 105 -15.68 7.61 0.95
N PHE A 106 -14.73 8.47 0.58
CA PHE A 106 -13.39 8.51 1.16
C PHE A 106 -13.22 9.58 2.25
N LEU A 107 -14.25 10.38 2.56
CA LEU A 107 -14.15 11.49 3.51
C LEU A 107 -13.89 11.02 4.94
N GLY A 108 -14.57 9.97 5.40
CA GLY A 108 -14.32 9.37 6.72
C GLY A 108 -12.89 8.84 6.89
N PRO A 109 -12.39 7.98 5.98
CA PRO A 109 -10.99 7.54 6.00
C PRO A 109 -9.99 8.71 5.96
N LEU A 110 -10.27 9.72 5.13
CA LEU A 110 -9.41 10.89 5.01
C LEU A 110 -9.30 11.66 6.34
N GLU A 111 -10.44 11.94 6.97
CA GLU A 111 -10.50 12.63 8.26
C GLU A 111 -9.74 11.89 9.35
N GLU A 112 -9.92 10.57 9.44
CA GLU A 112 -9.23 9.74 10.43
C GLU A 112 -7.70 9.69 10.22
N ILE A 113 -7.25 9.62 8.97
CA ILE A 113 -5.82 9.68 8.64
C ILE A 113 -5.24 11.04 9.04
N ILE A 114 -5.92 12.13 8.70
CA ILE A 114 -5.49 13.49 9.07
C ILE A 114 -5.36 13.63 10.58
N LYS A 115 -6.39 13.20 11.34
CA LYS A 115 -6.37 13.25 12.81
C LYS A 115 -5.18 12.48 13.39
N LYS A 116 -4.87 11.29 12.86
CA LYS A 116 -3.73 10.48 13.32
C LYS A 116 -2.38 11.16 13.08
N MET A 117 -2.16 11.69 11.88
CA MET A 117 -0.90 12.39 11.55
C MET A 117 -0.74 13.64 12.42
N ILE A 118 -1.80 14.44 12.57
CA ILE A 118 -1.80 15.62 13.44
C ILE A 118 -1.52 15.22 14.89
N ARG A 119 -2.21 14.20 15.41
CA ARG A 119 -2.00 13.73 16.78
C ARG A 119 -0.55 13.29 17.01
N THR A 120 0.02 12.55 16.07
CA THR A 120 1.42 12.11 16.12
C THR A 120 2.39 13.30 16.20
N ALA A 121 2.15 14.35 15.39
CA ALA A 121 2.92 15.58 15.44
C ALA A 121 2.79 16.30 16.80
N LEU A 122 1.57 16.44 17.31
CA LEU A 122 1.32 17.12 18.59
C LEU A 122 1.84 16.32 19.80
N LEU A 123 1.78 14.97 19.77
CA LEU A 123 2.41 14.11 20.78
C LEU A 123 3.94 14.30 20.78
N THR A 124 4.52 14.47 19.60
CA THR A 124 5.96 14.75 19.43
C THR A 124 6.35 16.08 20.07
N ILE A 125 5.57 17.14 19.80
CA ILE A 125 5.78 18.46 20.41
C ILE A 125 5.57 18.40 21.94
N GLY A 126 4.49 17.75 22.38
CA GLY A 126 4.03 17.83 23.76
C GLY A 126 4.79 16.94 24.74
N TYR A 127 5.22 15.74 24.32
CA TYR A 127 5.84 14.77 25.23
C TYR A 127 7.31 14.49 24.94
N PHE A 128 7.76 14.64 23.68
CA PHE A 128 9.17 14.50 23.34
C PHE A 128 9.92 15.84 23.35
N ASN A 129 9.19 16.96 23.27
CA ASN A 129 9.75 18.31 23.31
C ASN A 129 10.86 18.52 22.27
N ILE A 130 10.59 18.12 21.03
CA ILE A 130 11.47 18.31 19.89
C ILE A 130 10.77 19.07 18.78
N SER A 131 11.55 19.81 18.01
CA SER A 131 11.07 20.65 16.90
C SER A 131 11.29 20.02 15.52
N ASN A 132 11.87 18.82 15.44
CA ASN A 132 12.13 18.10 14.19
C ASN A 132 11.56 16.68 14.22
N ALA A 133 10.80 16.29 13.19
CA ALA A 133 10.19 14.97 13.10
C ALA A 133 9.74 14.59 11.69
N ASN A 134 9.74 13.30 11.38
CA ASN A 134 9.09 12.74 10.19
C ASN A 134 7.75 12.12 10.59
N ILE A 135 6.65 12.67 10.06
CA ILE A 135 5.28 12.21 10.33
C ILE A 135 4.75 11.52 9.08
N ILE A 136 4.70 10.20 9.11
CA ILE A 136 4.49 9.36 7.92
C ILE A 136 3.12 8.71 8.02
N PHE A 137 2.34 8.76 6.94
CA PHE A 137 1.24 7.82 6.75
C PHE A 137 1.67 6.70 5.80
N ALA A 138 1.54 5.44 6.23
CA ALA A 138 2.03 4.29 5.49
C ALA A 138 0.94 3.23 5.27
N GLU A 139 0.67 2.89 4.01
CA GLU A 139 -0.22 1.79 3.62
C GLU A 139 0.19 1.15 2.29
N PRO A 140 0.19 -0.20 2.15
CA PRO A 140 0.56 -0.86 0.90
C PRO A 140 -0.34 -0.49 -0.28
N LYS A 141 -1.60 -0.12 0.00
CA LYS A 141 -2.59 0.17 -1.04
C LYS A 141 -3.68 1.09 -0.53
N ILE A 142 -3.91 2.17 -1.27
CA ILE A 142 -5.06 3.07 -1.12
C ILE A 142 -5.64 3.37 -2.51
N ASN A 143 -6.92 3.78 -2.56
CA ASN A 143 -7.54 4.18 -3.82
C ASN A 143 -7.01 5.54 -4.33
N LYS A 144 -7.19 5.79 -5.63
CA LYS A 144 -6.66 6.99 -6.30
C LYS A 144 -7.23 8.30 -5.72
N ASN A 145 -8.53 8.35 -5.44
CA ASN A 145 -9.19 9.57 -4.95
C ASN A 145 -8.67 9.97 -3.55
N LEU A 146 -8.49 8.99 -2.67
CA LEU A 146 -7.91 9.21 -1.35
C LEU A 146 -6.45 9.66 -1.46
N TYR A 147 -5.66 9.03 -2.34
CA TYR A 147 -4.28 9.43 -2.58
C TYR A 147 -4.16 10.89 -3.03
N GLU A 148 -4.95 11.30 -4.03
CA GLU A 148 -4.95 12.68 -4.53
C GLU A 148 -5.38 13.68 -3.45
N SER A 149 -6.37 13.31 -2.63
CA SER A 149 -6.80 14.15 -1.50
C SER A 149 -5.71 14.29 -0.44
N LEU A 150 -5.00 13.21 -0.11
CA LEU A 150 -3.91 13.22 0.86
C LEU A 150 -2.71 14.06 0.39
N LEU A 151 -2.42 14.14 -0.92
CA LEU A 151 -1.34 15.00 -1.41
C LEU A 151 -1.57 16.48 -1.03
N ASN A 152 -2.81 16.96 -1.18
CA ASN A 152 -3.18 18.34 -0.80
C ASN A 152 -3.10 18.55 0.71
N VAL A 153 -3.52 17.55 1.49
CA VAL A 153 -3.41 17.56 2.95
C VAL A 153 -1.96 17.70 3.39
N ILE A 154 -1.06 16.89 2.83
CA ILE A 154 0.35 16.83 3.23
C ILE A 154 1.04 18.16 2.94
N SER A 155 0.80 18.75 1.77
CA SER A 155 1.31 20.08 1.46
C SER A 155 0.80 21.13 2.47
N GLY A 156 -0.49 21.07 2.84
CA GLY A 156 -1.06 21.93 3.87
C GLY A 156 -0.42 21.77 5.24
N LEU A 157 -0.21 20.53 5.69
CA LEU A 157 0.42 20.22 6.97
C LEU A 157 1.87 20.72 7.01
N ASN A 158 2.68 20.43 5.98
CA ASN A 158 4.06 20.91 5.91
C ASN A 158 4.12 22.45 6.02
N ASN A 159 3.31 23.17 5.24
CA ASN A 159 3.29 24.63 5.28
C ASN A 159 2.87 25.18 6.65
N ILE A 160 1.88 24.56 7.32
CA ILE A 160 1.41 25.00 8.64
C ILE A 160 2.52 24.85 9.67
N PHE A 161 3.16 23.68 9.74
CA PHE A 161 4.20 23.42 10.74
C PHE A 161 5.46 24.23 10.48
N GLU A 162 5.88 24.39 9.22
CA GLU A 162 6.98 25.26 8.82
C GLU A 162 6.72 26.72 9.25
N SER A 163 5.51 27.23 9.00
CA SER A 163 5.14 28.61 9.39
C SER A 163 5.17 28.86 10.90
N MET A 164 5.11 27.79 11.69
CA MET A 164 5.16 27.80 13.15
C MET A 164 6.58 27.50 13.69
N GLY A 165 7.58 27.36 12.81
CA GLY A 165 8.98 27.13 13.19
C GLY A 165 9.33 25.68 13.51
N TYR A 166 8.50 24.71 13.10
CA TYR A 166 8.79 23.28 13.26
C TYR A 166 9.39 22.70 11.99
N ASP A 167 10.49 21.96 12.13
CA ASP A 167 11.15 21.18 11.08
C ASP A 167 10.47 19.81 10.95
N PHE A 168 9.16 19.82 10.68
CA PHE A 168 8.37 18.61 10.55
C PHE A 168 8.17 18.28 9.08
N THR A 169 8.44 17.03 8.73
CA THR A 169 8.23 16.51 7.38
C THR A 169 7.08 15.51 7.39
N PHE A 170 5.94 15.91 6.85
CA PHE A 170 4.79 15.05 6.63
C PHE A 170 4.92 14.34 5.28
N GLU A 171 4.76 13.01 5.27
CA GLU A 171 5.00 12.18 4.08
C GLU A 171 3.98 11.05 3.91
N LEU A 172 3.79 10.63 2.66
CA LEU A 172 3.02 9.44 2.31
C LEU A 172 3.95 8.36 1.77
N ILE A 173 3.92 7.20 2.42
CA ILE A 173 4.56 5.98 1.91
C ILE A 173 3.45 5.01 1.56
N VAL A 174 2.88 5.17 0.35
CA VAL A 174 1.72 4.39 -0.09
C VAL A 174 1.92 3.77 -1.47
N ASN A 175 1.08 2.78 -1.81
CA ASN A 175 1.02 2.19 -3.15
C ASN A 175 2.40 1.72 -3.66
N GLY A 176 2.84 2.18 -4.85
CA GLY A 176 4.14 1.86 -5.43
C GLY A 176 5.29 2.26 -4.51
N ASN A 177 5.23 3.46 -3.92
CA ASN A 177 6.27 3.94 -3.01
C ASN A 177 6.39 3.05 -1.78
N TYR A 178 5.28 2.55 -1.23
CA TYR A 178 5.33 1.58 -0.14
C TYR A 178 6.10 0.32 -0.54
N LYS A 179 5.86 -0.18 -1.75
CA LYS A 179 6.56 -1.36 -2.25
C LYS A 179 8.05 -1.11 -2.39
N GLU A 180 8.44 0.00 -3.01
CA GLU A 180 9.83 0.32 -3.36
C GLU A 180 10.66 0.77 -2.16
N ILE A 181 10.08 1.57 -1.26
CA ILE A 181 10.80 2.18 -0.13
C ILE A 181 10.82 1.26 1.09
N VAL A 182 9.73 0.55 1.35
CA VAL A 182 9.56 -0.26 2.56
C VAL A 182 9.68 -1.74 2.25
N PHE A 183 8.80 -2.27 1.39
CA PHE A 183 8.67 -3.72 1.24
C PHE A 183 9.92 -4.35 0.62
N GLU A 184 10.36 -3.91 -0.56
CA GLU A 184 11.48 -4.52 -1.27
C GLU A 184 12.81 -4.44 -0.49
N PRO A 185 13.18 -3.30 0.11
CA PRO A 185 14.41 -3.20 0.90
C PRO A 185 14.38 -4.08 2.15
N VAL A 186 13.27 -4.09 2.90
CA VAL A 186 13.12 -4.95 4.08
C VAL A 186 13.20 -6.42 3.69
N ILE A 187 12.51 -6.84 2.62
CA ILE A 187 12.57 -8.23 2.15
C ILE A 187 13.98 -8.60 1.67
N LYS A 188 14.70 -7.71 0.98
CA LYS A 188 16.07 -7.94 0.54
C LYS A 188 17.01 -8.15 1.74
N LEU A 189 16.88 -7.32 2.78
CA LEU A 189 17.66 -7.47 4.00
C LEU A 189 17.36 -8.78 4.73
N THR A 190 16.08 -9.16 4.84
CA THR A 190 15.71 -10.41 5.53
C THR A 190 16.27 -11.66 4.82
N LYS A 191 16.32 -11.66 3.49
CA LYS A 191 16.93 -12.74 2.70
C LYS A 191 18.45 -12.79 2.82
N ALA A 192 19.10 -11.64 3.01
CA ALA A 192 20.54 -11.56 3.21
C ALA A 192 20.94 -11.93 4.66
N ALA A 193 20.05 -11.70 5.62
CA ALA A 193 20.36 -11.87 7.03
C ALA A 193 20.46 -13.33 7.48
N ASN A 194 19.65 -14.27 6.92
CA ASN A 194 19.59 -15.74 7.16
C ASN A 194 19.76 -16.31 8.60
N ASP A 195 20.07 -15.50 9.60
CA ASP A 195 20.37 -15.87 10.97
C ASP A 195 19.83 -14.78 11.92
N SER A 196 19.14 -15.25 12.96
CA SER A 196 18.70 -14.52 14.16
C SER A 196 17.46 -13.61 14.10
N SER A 197 16.28 -14.22 13.93
CA SER A 197 15.18 -14.12 14.92
C SER A 197 13.94 -14.89 14.44
N GLU A 198 13.51 -15.91 15.18
CA GLU A 198 12.33 -16.74 14.87
C GLU A 198 11.02 -15.93 14.72
N LEU A 199 10.91 -14.78 15.40
CA LEU A 199 9.78 -13.85 15.26
C LEU A 199 9.74 -13.20 13.86
N PHE A 200 10.90 -12.99 13.23
CA PHE A 200 11.04 -12.31 11.94
C PHE A 200 10.72 -13.25 10.78
N SER A 201 11.20 -14.51 10.84
CA SER A 201 10.83 -15.53 9.85
C SER A 201 9.32 -15.76 9.82
N LYS A 202 8.65 -15.71 10.99
CA LYS A 202 7.19 -15.85 11.11
C LYS A 202 6.43 -14.64 10.57
N ASN A 203 6.88 -13.42 10.87
CA ASN A 203 6.27 -12.18 10.36
C ASN A 203 6.52 -11.99 8.85
N VAL A 204 7.69 -12.38 8.34
CA VAL A 204 8.02 -12.39 6.91
C VAL A 204 7.31 -13.52 6.19
N GLN A 205 7.10 -14.71 6.80
CA GLN A 205 6.22 -15.73 6.23
C GLN A 205 4.76 -15.29 6.20
N MET A 206 4.29 -14.55 7.21
CA MET A 206 2.95 -13.95 7.23
C MET A 206 2.82 -12.81 6.22
N SER A 207 3.89 -12.03 6.03
CA SER A 207 4.04 -10.98 5.04
C SER A 207 4.10 -11.55 3.63
N GLN A 208 4.88 -12.60 3.40
CA GLN A 208 4.93 -13.32 2.15
C GLN A 208 3.59 -13.99 1.89
N THR A 209 2.92 -14.62 2.86
CA THR A 209 1.55 -15.10 2.66
C THR A 209 0.54 -13.98 2.50
N SER A 210 0.79 -12.76 3.00
CA SER A 210 -0.10 -11.59 2.82
C SER A 210 0.27 -10.67 1.67
N SER A 211 1.44 -10.82 1.05
CA SER A 211 1.91 -10.19 -0.20
C SER A 211 1.67 -11.13 -1.37
N ILE A 212 1.80 -12.44 -1.14
CA ILE A 212 1.15 -13.50 -1.94
C ILE A 212 -0.38 -13.41 -1.81
N ARG A 213 -0.94 -12.81 -0.72
CA ARG A 213 -2.37 -12.42 -0.65
C ARG A 213 -2.66 -10.95 -0.97
N SER A 214 -1.70 -10.02 -1.13
CA SER A 214 -1.99 -8.62 -1.49
C SER A 214 -1.89 -8.37 -2.98
N ASP A 215 -1.30 -9.30 -3.74
CA ASP A 215 -1.58 -9.47 -5.17
C ASP A 215 -2.85 -10.31 -5.43
N ASN A 216 -3.48 -10.86 -4.38
CA ASN A 216 -4.85 -11.35 -4.45
C ASN A 216 -5.83 -10.20 -4.19
N ASN A 217 -6.12 -9.43 -5.24
CA ASN A 217 -7.45 -8.86 -5.37
C ASN A 217 -8.48 -10.01 -5.27
N THR A 218 -8.97 -10.34 -4.08
CA THR A 218 -10.17 -11.17 -3.94
C THR A 218 -11.45 -10.39 -4.27
N THR A 219 -11.35 -9.06 -4.49
CA THR A 219 -12.46 -8.24 -5.01
C THR A 219 -12.47 -8.13 -6.54
N THR A 220 -11.32 -8.27 -7.21
CA THR A 220 -11.27 -8.20 -8.68
C THR A 220 -11.52 -9.59 -9.26
N LYS A 221 -12.69 -9.77 -9.89
CA LYS A 221 -13.03 -10.99 -10.65
C LYS A 221 -11.84 -11.45 -11.49
N ILE A 222 -11.47 -12.73 -11.39
CA ILE A 222 -10.27 -13.29 -12.03
C ILE A 222 -10.12 -12.92 -13.51
N GLY A 223 -11.23 -12.85 -14.26
CA GLY A 223 -11.22 -12.43 -15.66
C GLY A 223 -10.76 -10.98 -15.90
N LYS A 224 -11.02 -10.06 -14.96
CA LYS A 224 -10.46 -8.70 -15.00
C LYS A 224 -9.00 -8.70 -14.59
N PHE A 225 -8.64 -9.48 -13.58
CA PHE A 225 -7.27 -9.60 -13.08
C PHE A 225 -6.31 -10.09 -14.18
N ILE A 226 -6.65 -11.17 -14.88
CA ILE A 226 -5.79 -11.72 -15.93
C ILE A 226 -5.56 -10.75 -17.08
N ARG A 227 -6.57 -9.97 -17.50
CA ARG A 227 -6.37 -9.00 -18.60
C ARG A 227 -5.35 -7.91 -18.21
N ILE A 228 -5.47 -7.39 -16.99
CA ILE A 228 -4.53 -6.38 -16.46
C ILE A 228 -3.11 -6.95 -16.37
N GLU A 229 -2.94 -8.15 -15.79
CA GLU A 229 -1.61 -8.74 -15.68
C GLU A 229 -1.04 -9.16 -17.04
N PHE A 230 -1.89 -9.62 -17.96
CA PHE A 230 -1.47 -10.02 -19.29
C PHE A 230 -0.97 -8.81 -20.10
N GLU A 231 -1.64 -7.65 -20.01
CA GLU A 231 -1.15 -6.39 -20.57
C GLU A 231 0.21 -6.01 -20.01
N LYS A 232 0.40 -6.07 -18.69
CA LYS A 232 1.72 -5.83 -18.08
C LYS A 232 2.80 -6.78 -18.58
N LEU A 233 2.48 -8.06 -18.80
CA LEU A 233 3.47 -9.02 -19.33
C LEU A 233 3.87 -8.66 -20.78
N MET A 234 2.94 -8.16 -21.59
CA MET A 234 3.24 -7.66 -22.93
C MET A 234 4.11 -6.40 -22.87
N ASP A 235 3.72 -5.40 -22.06
CA ASP A 235 4.41 -4.11 -21.97
C ASP A 235 5.86 -4.26 -21.50
N ASN A 236 6.13 -5.25 -20.65
CA ASN A 236 7.48 -5.57 -20.18
C ASN A 236 8.25 -6.51 -21.12
N GLY A 237 7.69 -6.88 -22.28
CA GLY A 237 8.35 -7.76 -23.25
C GLY A 237 8.59 -9.19 -22.74
N LEU A 238 7.82 -9.65 -21.76
CA LEU A 238 8.03 -10.95 -21.10
C LEU A 238 7.39 -12.13 -21.85
N LEU A 239 6.57 -11.86 -22.87
CA LEU A 239 5.91 -12.89 -23.68
C LEU A 239 6.77 -13.26 -24.90
N THR A 240 7.80 -14.07 -24.67
CA THR A 240 8.66 -14.63 -25.73
C THR A 240 7.86 -15.56 -26.66
N GLU A 241 8.39 -15.85 -27.85
CA GLU A 241 7.76 -16.78 -28.79
C GLU A 241 7.49 -18.16 -28.18
N GLU A 242 8.43 -18.68 -27.38
CA GLU A 242 8.28 -19.95 -26.66
C GLU A 242 7.10 -19.90 -25.67
N ILE A 243 6.99 -18.82 -24.89
CA ILE A 243 5.89 -18.65 -23.94
C ILE A 243 4.56 -18.58 -24.69
N VAL A 244 4.49 -17.78 -25.75
CA VAL A 244 3.28 -17.64 -26.57
C VAL A 244 2.89 -18.98 -27.21
N HIS A 245 3.86 -19.76 -27.70
CA HIS A 245 3.62 -21.09 -28.23
C HIS A 245 2.99 -22.01 -27.19
N ASN A 246 3.57 -22.07 -25.98
CA ASN A 246 3.04 -22.85 -24.87
C ASN A 246 1.63 -22.40 -24.46
N LEU A 247 1.35 -21.10 -24.45
CA LEU A 247 0.03 -20.57 -24.13
C LEU A 247 -1.05 -20.88 -25.18
N CYS A 248 -0.64 -21.18 -26.42
CA CYS A 248 -1.52 -21.68 -27.46
C CYS A 248 -1.79 -23.19 -27.38
N ASP A 249 -1.03 -23.93 -26.57
CA ASP A 249 -1.24 -25.36 -26.36
C ASP A 249 -2.28 -25.62 -25.27
N ASN A 250 -3.20 -26.55 -25.56
CA ASN A 250 -4.29 -26.87 -24.65
C ASN A 250 -3.83 -27.71 -23.46
N ASN A 251 -2.88 -28.63 -23.66
CA ASN A 251 -2.38 -29.49 -22.59
C ASN A 251 -1.56 -28.67 -21.59
N TYR A 252 -0.68 -27.80 -22.09
CA TYR A 252 0.05 -26.83 -21.28
C TYR A 252 -0.91 -25.96 -20.45
N SER A 253 -1.93 -25.38 -21.09
CA SER A 253 -2.92 -24.54 -20.39
C SER A 253 -3.70 -25.33 -19.34
N LYS A 254 -3.99 -26.61 -19.59
CA LYS A 254 -4.67 -27.48 -18.64
C LYS A 254 -3.80 -27.85 -17.44
N GLU A 255 -2.56 -28.25 -17.67
CA GLU A 255 -1.64 -28.68 -16.61
C GLU A 255 -1.23 -27.50 -15.72
N ILE A 256 -0.79 -26.41 -16.36
CA ILE A 256 -0.17 -25.27 -15.69
C ILE A 256 -1.20 -24.32 -15.10
N LEU A 257 -2.34 -24.08 -15.78
CA LEU A 257 -3.33 -23.07 -15.38
C LEU A 257 -4.69 -23.66 -14.96
N ASP A 258 -4.91 -24.97 -15.14
CA ASP A 258 -6.21 -25.64 -14.99
C ASP A 258 -7.32 -25.04 -15.88
N LEU A 259 -6.96 -24.56 -17.07
CA LEU A 259 -7.90 -24.09 -18.07
C LEU A 259 -8.44 -25.25 -18.93
N ARG A 260 -9.67 -25.12 -19.43
CA ARG A 260 -10.26 -26.10 -20.36
C ARG A 260 -9.94 -25.82 -21.83
N PHE A 261 -9.45 -24.62 -22.12
CA PHE A 261 -9.11 -24.14 -23.44
C PHE A 261 -7.70 -23.53 -23.39
N PRO A 262 -6.99 -23.45 -24.53
CA PRO A 262 -5.75 -22.70 -24.62
C PRO A 262 -5.94 -21.29 -24.08
N MET A 263 -4.97 -20.82 -23.28
CA MET A 263 -5.01 -19.45 -22.76
C MET A 263 -5.04 -18.43 -23.91
N LEU A 264 -4.24 -18.69 -24.95
CA LEU A 264 -4.22 -17.89 -26.17
C LEU A 264 -4.70 -18.69 -27.38
N LYS A 265 -5.48 -18.03 -28.21
CA LYS A 265 -5.83 -18.52 -29.55
C LYS A 265 -5.30 -17.54 -30.58
N ARG A 266 -4.56 -18.04 -31.58
CA ARG A 266 -4.12 -17.22 -32.71
C ARG A 266 -5.35 -16.69 -33.46
N TYR A 267 -5.37 -15.39 -33.72
CA TYR A 267 -6.43 -14.74 -34.46
C TYR A 267 -6.41 -15.19 -35.91
N ASN A 268 -7.58 -15.41 -36.50
CA ASN A 268 -7.72 -15.77 -37.90
C ASN A 268 -8.34 -14.61 -38.67
N ASP A 269 -7.56 -13.93 -39.51
CA ASP A 269 -8.04 -12.79 -40.32
C ASP A 269 -9.07 -13.19 -41.39
N LYS A 270 -9.22 -14.48 -41.69
CA LYS A 270 -10.23 -14.99 -42.64
C LYS A 270 -11.59 -15.27 -41.99
N GLN A 271 -11.69 -15.21 -40.66
CA GLN A 271 -12.90 -15.50 -39.91
C GLN A 271 -13.37 -14.25 -39.15
N SER A 272 -14.68 -14.05 -39.02
CA SER A 272 -15.19 -12.92 -38.23
C SER A 272 -14.76 -13.05 -36.75
N LEU A 273 -14.55 -11.92 -36.08
CA LEU A 273 -14.21 -11.89 -34.65
C LEU A 273 -15.27 -12.60 -33.80
N VAL A 274 -16.56 -12.45 -34.15
CA VAL A 274 -17.67 -13.06 -33.41
C VAL A 274 -17.57 -14.59 -33.47
N GLU A 275 -17.45 -15.16 -34.66
CA GLU A 275 -17.42 -16.62 -34.83
C GLU A 275 -16.19 -17.26 -34.21
N GLN A 276 -15.01 -16.66 -34.38
CA GLN A 276 -13.77 -17.27 -33.90
C GLN A 276 -13.64 -17.27 -32.37
N ARG A 277 -14.45 -16.47 -31.66
CA ARG A 277 -14.53 -16.50 -30.20
C ARG A 277 -15.40 -17.64 -29.67
N LEU A 278 -16.24 -18.23 -30.51
CA LEU A 278 -17.17 -19.29 -30.13
C LEU A 278 -16.48 -20.66 -30.20
N VAL A 279 -16.74 -21.49 -29.19
CA VAL A 279 -16.42 -22.93 -29.20
C VAL A 279 -17.71 -23.67 -28.90
N LYS A 280 -18.19 -24.47 -29.87
CA LYS A 280 -19.51 -25.13 -29.82
C LYS A 280 -20.64 -24.15 -29.47
N GLY A 281 -20.67 -23.00 -30.16
CA GLY A 281 -21.67 -21.94 -29.97
C GLY A 281 -21.50 -21.06 -28.73
N ASN A 282 -20.55 -21.35 -27.83
CA ASN A 282 -20.34 -20.59 -26.59
C ASN A 282 -19.12 -19.69 -26.68
N GLY A 283 -19.23 -18.43 -26.26
CA GLY A 283 -18.09 -17.50 -26.23
C GLY A 283 -17.04 -17.94 -25.22
N ARG A 284 -15.90 -18.47 -25.70
CA ARG A 284 -14.77 -18.92 -24.88
C ARG A 284 -13.55 -18.01 -24.91
N TYR A 285 -13.61 -16.95 -25.69
CA TYR A 285 -12.55 -15.95 -25.82
C TYR A 285 -13.11 -14.52 -25.72
N TYR A 286 -12.33 -13.62 -25.12
CA TYR A 286 -12.65 -12.20 -25.06
C TYR A 286 -12.68 -11.56 -26.45
N SER A 287 -13.32 -10.39 -26.57
CA SER A 287 -13.37 -9.62 -27.83
C SER A 287 -12.11 -8.80 -28.09
N HIS A 288 -11.30 -8.54 -27.07
CA HIS A 288 -10.07 -7.77 -27.22
C HIS A 288 -9.01 -8.59 -27.97
N VAL A 289 -8.39 -7.96 -28.97
CA VAL A 289 -7.33 -8.55 -29.79
C VAL A 289 -5.98 -8.05 -29.31
N TYR A 290 -5.12 -8.96 -28.88
CA TYR A 290 -3.78 -8.67 -28.40
C TYR A 290 -2.78 -8.80 -29.54
N TYR A 291 -1.80 -7.88 -29.59
CA TYR A 291 -0.71 -7.89 -30.56
C TYR A 291 0.58 -8.28 -29.83
N ILE A 292 1.08 -9.49 -30.09
CA ILE A 292 2.26 -10.05 -29.42
C ILE A 292 3.23 -10.47 -30.51
N ASN A 293 4.46 -9.93 -30.49
CA ASN A 293 5.51 -10.24 -31.47
C ASN A 293 5.02 -10.13 -32.93
N GLY A 294 4.26 -9.08 -33.23
CA GLY A 294 3.72 -8.81 -34.58
C GLY A 294 2.54 -9.70 -35.02
N GLN A 295 2.03 -10.56 -34.13
CA GLN A 295 0.93 -11.48 -34.43
C GLN A 295 -0.29 -11.21 -33.54
N LYS A 296 -1.49 -11.47 -34.06
CA LYS A 296 -2.76 -11.23 -33.36
C LYS A 296 -3.21 -12.46 -32.58
N TYR A 297 -3.67 -12.25 -31.35
CA TYR A 297 -4.16 -13.31 -30.46
C TYR A 297 -5.42 -12.90 -29.70
N LEU A 298 -6.19 -13.90 -29.29
CA LEU A 298 -7.34 -13.78 -28.41
C LEU A 298 -7.06 -14.49 -27.09
N LEU A 299 -7.43 -13.86 -25.98
CA LEU A 299 -7.32 -14.43 -24.65
C LEU A 299 -8.62 -15.17 -24.27
N THR A 300 -8.49 -16.37 -23.70
CA THR A 300 -9.66 -17.12 -23.21
C THR A 300 -10.38 -16.36 -22.09
N ASN A 301 -11.70 -16.51 -22.04
CA ASN A 301 -12.53 -15.98 -20.95
C ASN A 301 -12.88 -17.04 -19.90
N ASP A 302 -12.35 -18.27 -20.03
CA ASP A 302 -12.70 -19.44 -19.23
C ASP A 302 -12.04 -19.45 -17.84
N TRP A 303 -11.99 -18.29 -17.20
CA TRP A 303 -11.33 -18.07 -15.91
C TRP A 303 -12.33 -18.20 -14.76
N TYR A 304 -12.02 -19.08 -13.82
CA TYR A 304 -12.76 -19.28 -12.59
C TYR A 304 -11.87 -19.01 -11.38
N GLU A 305 -12.44 -18.63 -10.25
CA GLU A 305 -11.65 -18.22 -9.09
C GLU A 305 -10.68 -19.31 -8.61
N LYS A 306 -11.04 -20.59 -8.78
CA LYS A 306 -10.14 -21.74 -8.54
C LYS A 306 -8.83 -21.71 -9.33
N ASN A 307 -8.79 -21.04 -10.49
CA ASN A 307 -7.60 -20.93 -11.33
C ASN A 307 -6.59 -19.90 -10.79
N ARG A 308 -6.99 -19.02 -9.86
CA ARG A 308 -6.18 -17.87 -9.44
C ARG A 308 -4.82 -18.28 -8.88
N GLY A 309 -4.78 -19.31 -8.03
CA GLY A 309 -3.53 -19.79 -7.43
C GLY A 309 -2.50 -20.21 -8.49
N LYS A 310 -2.94 -21.03 -9.44
CA LYS A 310 -2.09 -21.49 -10.56
C LYS A 310 -1.66 -20.36 -11.48
N LEU A 311 -2.57 -19.43 -11.78
CA LEU A 311 -2.28 -18.25 -12.59
C LEU A 311 -1.16 -17.38 -11.96
N LEU A 312 -1.23 -17.13 -10.66
CA LEU A 312 -0.23 -16.33 -9.96
C LEU A 312 1.14 -17.01 -9.93
N MET A 313 1.17 -18.32 -9.70
CA MET A 313 2.40 -19.11 -9.77
C MET A 313 3.05 -19.00 -11.16
N TRP A 314 2.23 -19.07 -12.21
CA TRP A 314 2.70 -18.94 -13.59
C TRP A 314 3.22 -17.53 -13.90
N ILE A 315 2.50 -16.47 -13.52
CA ILE A 315 2.94 -15.08 -13.70
C ILE A 315 4.28 -14.84 -12.99
N ASN A 316 4.40 -15.31 -11.74
CA ASN A 316 5.63 -15.17 -10.97
C ASN A 316 6.80 -15.91 -11.62
N LYS A 317 6.56 -17.13 -12.12
CA LYS A 317 7.58 -17.91 -12.85
C LYS A 317 8.08 -17.19 -14.11
N ILE A 318 7.21 -16.47 -14.81
CA ILE A 318 7.62 -15.67 -15.97
C ILE A 318 8.43 -14.45 -15.55
N LYS A 319 7.97 -13.71 -14.52
CA LYS A 319 8.66 -12.50 -14.03
C LYS A 319 10.06 -12.79 -13.46
N THR A 320 10.33 -14.02 -13.00
CA THR A 320 11.62 -14.41 -12.41
C THR A 320 12.59 -15.12 -13.37
N ARG A 321 12.17 -15.44 -14.61
CA ARG A 321 13.08 -15.89 -15.68
C ARG A 321 13.86 -14.69 -16.23
N LYS A 322 14.92 -14.30 -15.53
CA LYS A 322 15.99 -13.44 -16.09
C LYS A 322 17.11 -14.31 -16.64
#